data_AF-A0A7C1QJG7-F1
#
_entry.id   AF-A0A7C1QJG7-F1
#
_cell.length_a   1.000
_cell.length_b   1.000
_cell.length_c   1.000
_cell.angle_alpha   90.00
_cell.angle_beta   90.00
_cell.angle_gamma   90.00
#
_symmetry.space_group_name_H-M   'P 1'
#
loop_
_entity.id
_entity.type
_entity.pdbx_description
1 polymer ?
#
loop_
_entity_poly.entity_id
_entity_poly.type
_entity_poly.pdbx_seq_one_letter_code
_entity_poly.pdbx_strand_id
1 'polypeptide(L)'
;MSVIAEILEQELEEAVEVKNKKSLHRYIVLLTENIVRKENYEKDHNEIKSDIKTLAEIVKQGFERMDKRFEDVFRYMDKRFEAVDKRFEAVDKRFEAVDKRFEDIYRYMDKRFEAVDKRFEDMNKKQSMMLTFMNLGFGIIILLTILFKFIV
;
A
#
# COMPACT_ATOMS: atom_id res chain seq x y z
N MET A 1 -49.31 40.58 31.43
CA MET A 1 -50.35 39.75 30.78
C MET A 1 -50.15 39.84 29.28
N SER A 2 -50.50 38.79 28.52
CA SER A 2 -50.44 38.92 27.06
C SER A 2 -51.55 39.87 26.62
N VAL A 3 -51.28 40.71 25.62
CA VAL A 3 -52.25 41.64 25.03
C VAL A 3 -53.53 40.90 24.60
N ILE A 4 -53.40 39.64 24.17
CA ILE A 4 -54.49 38.75 23.80
C ILE A 4 -55.39 38.40 25.01
N ALA A 5 -54.82 38.22 26.20
CA ALA A 5 -55.61 37.92 27.40
C ALA A 5 -56.50 39.10 27.80
N GLU A 6 -55.96 40.32 27.76
CA GLU A 6 -56.73 41.54 28.04
C GLU A 6 -57.86 41.76 27.02
N ILE A 7 -57.58 41.58 25.73
CA ILE A 7 -58.59 41.70 24.68
C ILE A 7 -59.69 40.65 24.84
N LEU A 8 -59.32 39.38 25.05
CA LEU A 8 -60.30 38.29 25.23
C LEU A 8 -61.17 38.50 26.47
N GLU A 9 -60.58 39.04 27.55
CA GLU A 9 -61.32 39.34 28.77
C GLU A 9 -62.34 40.45 28.55
N GLN A 10 -61.95 41.52 27.87
CA GLN A 10 -62.83 42.63 27.57
C GLN A 10 -63.98 42.22 26.62
N GLU A 11 -63.68 41.52 25.53
CA GLU A 11 -64.68 41.02 24.57
C GLU A 11 -65.68 40.06 25.22
N LEU A 12 -65.22 39.17 26.12
CA LEU A 12 -66.10 38.23 26.81
C LEU A 12 -66.95 38.91 27.89
N GLU A 13 -66.43 39.92 28.59
CA GLU A 13 -67.24 40.70 29.53
C GLU A 13 -68.35 41.49 28.84
N GLU A 14 -68.14 41.93 27.60
CA GLU A 14 -69.13 42.65 26.79
C GLU A 14 -70.14 41.71 26.13
N ALA A 15 -69.72 40.49 25.74
CA ALA A 15 -70.56 39.55 25.01
C ALA A 15 -71.48 38.68 25.89
N VAL A 16 -71.13 38.42 27.16
CA VAL A 16 -71.89 37.51 28.03
C VAL A 16 -72.06 38.02 29.46
N GLU A 17 -73.11 37.57 30.16
CA GLU A 17 -73.30 37.88 31.58
C GLU A 17 -72.28 37.13 32.47
N VAL A 18 -71.31 37.86 33.01
CA VAL A 18 -70.22 37.28 33.83
C VAL A 18 -70.59 37.24 35.31
N LYS A 19 -70.92 36.05 35.81
CA LYS A 19 -71.27 35.84 37.23
C LYS A 19 -70.09 36.00 38.21
N ASN A 20 -68.85 35.74 37.76
CA ASN A 20 -67.65 35.86 38.59
C ASN A 20 -66.44 36.27 37.74
N LYS A 21 -66.11 37.56 37.77
CA LYS A 21 -64.99 38.14 37.01
C LYS A 21 -63.64 37.48 37.32
N LYS A 22 -63.37 37.16 38.60
CA LYS A 22 -62.10 36.52 39.00
C LYS A 22 -61.93 35.12 38.41
N SER A 23 -63.01 34.37 38.24
CA SER A 23 -62.98 33.06 37.59
C SER A 23 -62.80 33.18 36.08
N LEU A 24 -63.45 34.15 35.44
CA LEU A 24 -63.25 34.46 34.02
C LEU A 24 -61.79 34.82 33.74
N HIS A 25 -61.24 35.78 34.51
CA HIS A 25 -59.85 36.19 34.43
C HIS A 25 -58.87 35.00 34.48
N ARG A 26 -58.99 34.14 35.49
CA ARG A 26 -58.11 32.97 35.64
C ARG A 26 -58.22 32.02 34.46
N TYR A 27 -59.43 31.79 33.97
CA TYR A 27 -59.65 30.91 32.83
C TYR A 27 -58.99 31.47 31.56
N ILE A 28 -59.17 32.76 31.30
CA ILE A 28 -58.57 33.43 30.15
C ILE A 28 -57.05 33.40 30.23
N VAL A 29 -56.46 33.75 31.38
CA VAL A 29 -55.01 33.68 31.57
C VAL A 29 -54.47 32.28 31.28
N LEU A 30 -55.11 31.22 31.79
CA LEU A 30 -54.69 29.84 31.53
C LEU A 30 -54.85 29.44 30.05
N LEU A 31 -55.93 29.87 29.39
CA LEU A 31 -56.12 29.62 27.96
C LEU A 31 -55.05 30.32 27.14
N THR A 32 -54.82 31.61 27.38
CA THR A 32 -53.87 32.39 26.59
C THR A 32 -52.44 31.92 26.83
N GLU A 33 -52.09 31.55 28.06
CA GLU A 33 -50.79 30.95 28.37
C GLU A 33 -50.59 29.63 27.60
N ASN A 34 -51.60 28.76 27.56
CA ASN A 34 -51.52 27.50 26.81
C ASN A 34 -51.41 27.73 25.28
N ILE A 35 -52.11 28.72 24.73
CA ILE A 35 -52.04 29.07 23.30
C ILE A 35 -50.63 29.57 22.95
N VAL A 36 -50.11 30.56 23.69
CA VAL A 36 -48.76 31.11 23.47
C VAL A 36 -47.70 30.02 23.65
N ARG A 37 -47.86 29.15 24.65
CA ARG A 37 -46.96 28.02 24.86
C ARG A 37 -46.97 27.05 23.68
N LYS A 38 -48.14 26.74 23.13
CA LYS A 38 -48.27 25.87 21.94
C LYS A 38 -47.62 26.50 20.71
N GLU A 39 -47.83 27.79 20.48
CA GLU A 39 -47.22 28.53 19.37
C GLU A 39 -45.69 28.53 19.46
N ASN A 40 -45.14 28.74 20.67
CA ASN A 40 -43.69 28.64 20.90
C ASN A 40 -43.16 27.23 20.60
N TYR A 41 -43.85 26.18 21.04
CA TYR A 41 -43.43 24.80 20.73
C TYR A 41 -43.46 24.50 19.23
N GLU A 42 -44.47 25.00 18.50
CA GLU A 42 -44.54 24.84 17.04
C GLU A 42 -43.40 25.60 16.34
N LYS A 43 -43.06 26.79 16.83
CA LYS A 43 -41.92 27.57 16.35
C LYS A 43 -40.60 26.83 16.58
N ASP A 44 -40.33 26.41 17.82
CA ASP A 44 -39.11 25.68 18.18
C ASP A 44 -39.00 24.37 17.38
N HIS A 45 -40.12 23.66 17.18
CA HIS A 45 -40.16 22.45 16.36
C HIS A 45 -39.79 22.72 14.90
N ASN A 46 -40.29 23.83 14.33
CA ASN A 46 -39.97 24.22 12.96
C ASN A 46 -38.50 24.65 12.82
N GLU A 47 -37.94 25.36 13.80
CA GLU A 47 -36.51 25.71 13.85
C GLU A 47 -35.65 24.45 13.91
N ILE A 48 -35.95 23.52 14.83
CA ILE A 48 -35.23 22.23 14.93
C ILE A 48 -35.31 21.45 13.61
N LYS A 49 -36.48 21.40 12.96
CA LYS A 49 -36.64 20.72 11.67
C LYS A 49 -35.79 21.37 10.57
N SER A 50 -35.69 22.70 10.58
CA SER A 50 -34.81 23.44 9.66
C SER A 50 -33.35 23.09 9.91
N ASP A 51 -32.90 23.13 11.17
CA ASP A 51 -31.52 22.81 11.55
C ASP A 51 -31.14 21.38 11.18
N ILE A 52 -32.04 20.41 11.40
CA ILE A 52 -31.84 19.01 11.01
C ILE A 52 -31.67 18.90 9.49
N LYS A 53 -32.46 19.64 8.70
CA LYS A 53 -32.34 19.63 7.25
C LYS A 53 -30.99 20.20 6.81
N THR A 54 -30.58 21.33 7.38
CA THR A 54 -29.27 21.94 7.11
C THR A 54 -28.13 21.00 7.50
N LEU A 55 -28.21 20.36 8.67
CA LEU A 55 -27.23 19.37 9.12
C LEU A 55 -27.16 18.18 8.16
N ALA A 56 -28.31 17.65 7.72
CA ALA A 56 -28.36 16.54 6.77
C ALA A 56 -27.71 16.91 5.42
N GLU A 57 -27.91 18.15 4.93
CA GLU A 57 -27.27 18.65 3.72
C GLU A 57 -25.75 18.79 3.89
N ILE A 58 -25.29 19.34 5.02
CA ILE A 58 -23.85 19.46 5.33
C ILE A 58 -23.20 18.08 5.41
N VAL A 59 -23.85 17.13 6.10
CA VAL A 59 -23.37 15.76 6.25
C VAL A 59 -23.29 15.07 4.88
N LYS A 60 -24.33 15.20 4.05
CA LYS A 60 -24.34 14.66 2.68
C LYS A 60 -23.18 15.21 1.85
N GLN A 61 -22.97 16.53 1.86
CA GLN A 61 -21.85 17.16 1.15
C GLN A 61 -20.48 16.71 1.71
N GLY A 62 -20.40 16.49 3.02
CA GLY A 62 -19.23 15.92 3.68
C GLY A 62 -18.89 14.53 3.17
N PHE A 63 -19.90 13.66 3.06
CA PHE A 63 -19.74 12.32 2.47
C PHE A 63 -19.35 12.37 1.00
N GLU A 64 -20.01 13.18 0.17
CA GLU A 64 -19.66 13.32 -1.25
C GLU A 64 -18.22 13.82 -1.46
N ARG A 65 -17.75 14.74 -0.61
CA ARG A 65 -16.35 15.20 -0.64
C ARG A 65 -15.39 14.09 -0.20
N MET A 66 -15.76 13.31 0.80
CA MET A 66 -14.97 12.20 1.29
C MET A 66 -14.84 11.10 0.23
N ASP A 67 -15.92 10.74 -0.45
CA ASP A 67 -15.92 9.75 -1.53
C ASP A 67 -14.98 10.16 -2.67
N LYS A 68 -15.05 11.42 -3.11
CA LYS A 68 -14.11 11.95 -4.13
C LYS A 68 -12.65 11.85 -3.69
N ARG A 69 -12.35 12.17 -2.42
CA ARG A 69 -10.99 12.05 -1.88
C ARG A 69 -10.54 10.60 -1.83
N PHE A 70 -11.43 9.66 -1.49
CA PHE A 70 -11.10 8.24 -1.52
C PHE A 70 -10.82 7.75 -2.94
N GLU A 71 -11.63 8.14 -3.92
CA GLU A 71 -11.39 7.82 -5.34
C GLU A 71 -10.05 8.38 -5.84
N ASP A 72 -9.67 9.59 -5.43
CA ASP A 72 -8.37 10.18 -5.76
C ASP A 72 -7.22 9.39 -5.13
N VAL A 73 -7.37 8.96 -3.87
CA VAL A 73 -6.38 8.13 -3.17
C VAL A 73 -6.22 6.76 -3.83
N PHE A 74 -7.32 6.09 -4.19
CA PHE A 74 -7.26 4.82 -4.90
C PHE A 74 -6.55 4.94 -6.25
N ARG A 75 -6.92 5.95 -7.06
CA ARG A 75 -6.23 6.21 -8.34
C ARG A 75 -4.75 6.52 -8.17
N TYR A 76 -4.37 7.22 -7.11
CA TYR A 76 -2.97 7.47 -6.79
C TYR A 76 -2.22 6.19 -6.40
N MET A 77 -2.86 5.33 -5.59
CA MET A 77 -2.31 4.04 -5.20
C MET A 77 -2.13 3.12 -6.41
N ASP A 78 -3.12 3.01 -7.28
CA ASP A 78 -3.03 2.19 -8.51
C ASP A 78 -1.84 2.59 -9.36
N LYS A 79 -1.67 3.91 -9.62
CA LYS A 79 -0.51 4.43 -10.36
C LYS A 79 0.82 4.10 -9.70
N ARG A 80 0.88 4.13 -8.36
CA ARG A 80 2.09 3.75 -7.62
C ARG A 80 2.37 2.26 -7.71
N PHE A 81 1.35 1.41 -7.63
CA PHE A 81 1.51 -0.03 -7.78
C PHE A 81 1.97 -0.39 -9.19
N GLU A 82 1.37 0.18 -10.25
CA GLU A 82 1.86 0.00 -11.61
C GLU A 82 3.33 0.42 -11.80
N ALA A 83 3.74 1.51 -11.14
CA ALA A 83 5.13 1.95 -11.17
C ALA A 83 6.07 0.99 -10.42
N VAL A 84 5.60 0.37 -9.35
CA VAL A 84 6.32 -0.67 -8.62
C VAL A 84 6.46 -1.93 -9.47
N ASP A 85 5.39 -2.38 -10.12
CA ASP A 85 5.40 -3.56 -11.00
C ASP A 85 6.42 -3.38 -12.13
N LYS A 86 6.42 -2.23 -12.81
CA LYS A 86 7.44 -1.91 -13.84
C LYS A 86 8.87 -1.94 -13.31
N ARG A 87 9.08 -1.54 -12.05
CA ARG A 87 10.41 -1.62 -11.43
C ARG A 87 10.82 -3.06 -11.15
N PHE A 88 9.88 -3.91 -10.72
CA PHE A 88 10.14 -5.34 -10.54
C PHE A 88 10.45 -6.02 -11.86
N GLU A 89 9.70 -5.76 -12.93
CA GLU A 89 10.02 -6.28 -14.27
C GLU A 89 11.44 -5.86 -14.74
N ALA A 90 11.85 -4.63 -14.44
CA ALA A 90 13.19 -4.16 -14.76
C ALA A 90 14.28 -4.85 -13.91
N VAL A 91 13.97 -5.20 -12.66
CA VAL A 91 14.85 -5.98 -11.79
C VAL A 91 14.99 -7.41 -12.31
N ASP A 92 13.90 -8.06 -12.70
CA ASP A 92 13.91 -9.42 -13.25
C ASP A 92 14.78 -9.50 -14.51
N LYS A 93 14.62 -8.55 -15.45
CA LYS A 93 15.48 -8.46 -16.65
C LYS A 93 16.96 -8.30 -16.32
N ARG A 94 17.30 -7.57 -15.24
CA ARG A 94 18.69 -7.42 -14.79
C ARG A 94 19.22 -8.72 -14.22
N PHE A 95 18.41 -9.48 -13.47
CA PHE A 95 18.80 -10.79 -12.96
C PHE A 95 19.01 -11.79 -14.10
N GLU A 96 18.11 -11.85 -15.09
CA GLU A 96 18.32 -12.69 -16.28
C GLU A 96 19.63 -12.35 -17.02
N ALA A 97 19.97 -11.07 -17.13
CA ALA A 97 21.24 -10.64 -17.74
C ALA A 97 22.46 -11.04 -16.90
N VAL A 98 22.34 -11.02 -15.57
CA VAL A 98 23.38 -11.49 -14.65
C VAL A 98 23.57 -13.00 -14.78
N ASP A 99 22.48 -13.78 -14.82
CA ASP A 99 22.54 -15.23 -14.98
C ASP A 99 23.23 -15.62 -16.29
N LYS A 100 22.88 -14.98 -17.41
CA LYS A 100 23.58 -15.18 -18.69
C LYS A 100 25.08 -14.90 -18.61
N ARG A 101 25.48 -13.82 -17.94
CA ARG A 101 26.91 -13.50 -17.74
C ARG A 101 27.61 -14.56 -16.91
N PHE A 102 26.96 -15.11 -15.89
CA PHE A 102 27.51 -16.21 -15.11
C PHE A 102 27.67 -17.48 -15.95
N GLU A 103 26.66 -17.85 -16.76
CA GLU A 103 26.77 -18.97 -17.70
C GLU A 103 27.94 -18.81 -18.67
N ASP A 104 28.13 -17.61 -19.23
CA ASP A 104 29.25 -17.31 -20.13
C ASP A 104 30.61 -17.44 -19.42
N ILE A 105 30.70 -16.97 -18.17
CA ILE A 105 31.91 -17.12 -17.35
C ILE A 105 32.19 -18.61 -17.09
N TYR A 106 31.19 -19.40 -16.71
CA TYR A 106 31.35 -20.85 -16.50
C TYR A 106 31.86 -21.54 -17.76
N ARG A 107 31.24 -21.28 -18.92
CA ARG A 107 31.67 -21.85 -20.21
C ARG A 107 33.10 -21.43 -20.58
N TYR A 108 33.47 -20.19 -20.30
CA TYR A 108 34.83 -19.71 -20.52
C TYR A 108 35.84 -20.42 -19.62
N MET A 109 35.51 -20.59 -18.35
CA MET A 109 36.33 -21.30 -17.38
C MET A 109 36.52 -22.76 -17.77
N ASP A 110 35.45 -23.49 -18.12
CA ASP A 110 35.52 -24.88 -18.59
C ASP A 110 36.48 -25.01 -19.76
N LYS A 111 36.33 -24.18 -20.79
CA LYS A 111 37.24 -24.18 -21.96
C LYS A 111 38.69 -23.91 -21.58
N ARG A 112 38.94 -23.02 -20.62
CA ARG A 112 40.29 -22.74 -20.13
C ARG A 112 40.86 -23.93 -19.36
N PHE A 113 40.07 -24.58 -18.51
CA PHE A 113 40.49 -25.76 -17.78
C PHE A 113 40.79 -26.92 -18.73
N GLU A 114 39.92 -27.20 -19.71
CA GLU A 114 40.20 -28.21 -20.74
C GLU A 114 41.51 -27.94 -21.51
N ALA A 115 41.77 -26.66 -21.83
CA ALA A 115 43.02 -26.28 -22.51
C ALA A 115 44.25 -26.45 -21.60
N VAL A 116 44.10 -26.22 -20.30
CA VAL A 116 45.15 -26.45 -19.29
C VAL A 116 45.41 -27.95 -19.14
N ASP A 117 44.36 -28.78 -19.04
CA ASP A 117 44.46 -30.23 -18.93
C ASP A 117 45.21 -30.82 -20.13
N LYS A 118 44.86 -30.39 -21.36
CA LYS A 118 45.60 -30.79 -22.58
C LYS A 118 47.08 -30.44 -22.53
N ARG A 119 47.43 -29.24 -22.05
CA ARG A 119 48.84 -28.84 -21.90
C ARG A 119 49.56 -29.71 -20.87
N PHE A 120 48.91 -30.04 -19.76
CA PHE A 120 49.46 -30.95 -18.76
C PHE A 120 49.65 -32.37 -19.32
N GLU A 121 48.69 -32.91 -20.07
CA GLU A 121 48.85 -34.20 -20.75
C GLU A 121 50.03 -34.21 -21.72
N ASP A 122 50.18 -33.16 -22.54
CA ASP A 122 51.30 -33.02 -23.46
C ASP A 122 52.66 -32.91 -22.74
N MET A 123 52.70 -32.17 -21.62
CA MET A 123 53.90 -32.10 -20.77
C MET A 123 54.24 -33.45 -20.16
N ASN A 124 53.25 -34.17 -19.64
CA ASN A 124 53.43 -35.51 -19.06
C ASN A 124 53.94 -36.51 -20.11
N LYS A 125 53.41 -36.46 -21.35
CA LYS A 125 53.91 -37.28 -22.46
C LYS A 125 55.36 -36.98 -22.79
N LYS A 126 55.73 -35.69 -22.91
CA LYS A 126 57.12 -35.27 -23.15
C LYS A 126 58.06 -35.71 -22.03
N GLN A 127 57.64 -35.57 -20.78
CA GLN A 127 58.42 -36.00 -19.61
C GLN A 127 58.61 -37.52 -19.61
N SER A 128 57.55 -38.29 -19.89
CA SER A 128 57.63 -39.76 -19.98
C SER A 128 58.59 -40.23 -21.08
N MET A 129 58.54 -39.60 -22.27
CA MET A 129 59.49 -39.89 -23.35
C MET A 129 60.93 -39.58 -22.95
N MET A 130 61.18 -38.41 -22.35
CA MET A 130 62.51 -38.03 -21.86
C MET A 130 63.05 -39.05 -20.84
N LEU A 131 62.25 -39.43 -19.85
CA LEU A 131 62.63 -40.45 -18.85
C LEU A 131 62.94 -41.79 -19.52
N THR A 132 62.16 -42.20 -20.53
CA THR A 132 62.38 -43.44 -21.29
C THR A 132 63.74 -43.41 -22.01
N PHE A 133 64.04 -42.34 -22.74
CA PHE A 133 65.34 -42.19 -23.43
C PHE A 133 66.51 -42.13 -22.44
N MET A 134 66.34 -41.45 -21.32
CA MET A 134 67.34 -41.35 -20.27
C MET A 134 67.64 -42.73 -19.66
N ASN A 135 66.61 -43.52 -19.34
CA ASN A 135 66.77 -44.88 -18.81
C ASN A 135 67.46 -45.81 -19.82
N LEU A 136 67.13 -45.71 -21.11
CA LEU A 136 67.81 -46.46 -22.17
C LEU A 136 69.30 -46.06 -22.28
N GLY A 137 69.59 -44.76 -22.28
CA GLY A 137 70.96 -44.25 -22.31
C GLY A 137 71.81 -44.72 -21.12
N PHE A 138 71.27 -44.62 -19.90
CA PHE A 138 71.93 -45.15 -18.71
C PHE A 138 72.18 -46.66 -18.81
N GLY A 139 71.22 -47.43 -19.33
CA GLY A 139 71.39 -48.87 -19.56
C GLY A 139 72.55 -49.19 -20.51
N ILE A 140 72.68 -48.45 -21.61
CA ILE A 140 73.80 -48.60 -22.56
C ILE A 140 75.13 -48.26 -21.89
N ILE A 141 75.20 -47.15 -21.15
CA ILE A 141 76.42 -46.74 -20.42
C ILE A 141 76.83 -47.83 -19.42
N ILE A 142 75.89 -48.38 -18.65
CA ILE A 142 76.16 -49.48 -17.72
C ILE A 142 76.73 -50.69 -18.46
N LEU A 143 76.12 -51.12 -19.58
CA LEU A 143 76.64 -52.25 -20.38
C LEU A 143 78.05 -52.00 -20.92
N LEU A 144 78.33 -50.80 -21.43
CA LEU A 144 79.66 -50.42 -21.90
C LEU A 144 80.71 -50.46 -20.79
N THR A 145 80.35 -50.00 -19.57
CA THR A 145 81.27 -50.07 -18.43
C THR A 145 81.58 -51.51 -18.00
N ILE A 146 80.61 -52.42 -18.09
CA ILE A 146 80.79 -53.85 -17.80
C ILE A 146 81.70 -54.49 -18.87
N LEU A 147 81.43 -54.24 -20.16
CA LEU A 147 82.24 -54.75 -21.26
C LEU A 147 83.69 -54.25 -21.20
N PHE A 148 83.89 -52.96 -20.91
CA PHE A 148 85.22 -52.39 -20.75
C PHE A 148 86.01 -53.08 -19.63
N LYS A 149 85.38 -53.34 -18.47
CA LYS A 149 85.98 -54.10 -17.36
C LYS A 149 86.28 -55.57 -17.69
N PHE A 150 85.67 -56.13 -18.73
CA PHE A 150 85.91 -57.52 -19.15
C PHE A 150 87.02 -57.62 -20.20
N ILE A 151 87.26 -56.54 -20.96
CA ILE A 151 88.29 -56.46 -22.01
C ILE A 151 89.66 -56.02 -21.44
N VAL A 152 89.69 -55.23 -20.37
CA VAL A 152 90.89 -54.77 -19.65
C VAL A 152 91.13 -55.62 -18.42
#